data_AF-A0A955EBG4-F1
#
_entry.id   AF-A0A955EBG4-F1
#
_cell.length_a   1.000
_cell.length_b   1.000
_cell.length_c   1.000
_cell.angle_alpha   90.00
_cell.angle_beta   90.00
_cell.angle_gamma   90.00
#
_symmetry.space_group_name_H-M   'P 1'
#
loop_
_entity.id
_entity.type
_entity.pdbx_description
1 polymer ?
#
loop_
_entity_poly.entity_id
_entity_poly.type
_entity_poly.pdbx_seq_one_letter_code
_entity_poly.pdbx_strand_id
1 'polypeptide(L)'
;NQLLLMIAASGAEPVTRMEHVPLDGWEKLSDNILDFVVYASVVAIISAIVCCLWRLVRGPTLVDRGIASDTIAIQVVALVILLTIVSRSLALFDAVLIVSILGFAGTVAFAQFLGRRGSVQ
;
A
#
# COMPACT_ATOMS: atom_id res chain seq x y z
N ASN A 1 42.52 38.90 -19.13
CA ASN A 1 41.86 38.56 -20.41
C ASN A 1 42.80 37.71 -21.28
N GLN A 2 43.10 36.49 -20.80
CA GLN A 2 43.99 35.48 -21.41
C GLN A 2 43.48 34.10 -20.93
N LEU A 3 43.12 33.99 -19.64
CA LEU A 3 42.35 32.86 -19.08
C LEU A 3 41.02 32.59 -19.79
N LEU A 4 40.29 33.63 -20.22
CA LEU A 4 39.03 33.48 -20.97
C LEU A 4 39.24 32.93 -22.40
N LEU A 5 40.39 33.24 -23.03
CA LEU A 5 40.72 32.74 -24.37
C LEU A 5 41.21 31.29 -24.34
N MET A 6 41.90 30.85 -23.27
CA MET A 6 42.27 29.43 -23.09
C MET A 6 41.04 28.52 -22.91
N ILE A 7 39.99 29.00 -22.23
CA ILE A 7 38.74 28.24 -22.04
C ILE A 7 37.94 28.17 -23.35
N ALA A 8 37.96 29.24 -24.17
CA ALA A 8 37.26 29.26 -25.45
C ALA A 8 38.01 28.50 -26.58
N ALA A 9 39.35 28.44 -26.54
CA ALA A 9 40.17 27.69 -27.51
C ALA A 9 40.28 26.19 -27.17
N SER A 10 40.08 25.82 -25.90
CA SER A 10 39.83 24.44 -25.50
C SER A 10 38.43 24.11 -25.99
N GLY A 11 38.31 23.39 -27.11
CA GLY A 11 37.05 22.91 -27.70
C GLY A 11 36.30 21.95 -26.77
N ALA A 12 35.94 22.41 -25.58
CA ALA A 12 34.95 21.83 -24.71
C ALA A 12 33.62 22.04 -25.40
N GLU A 13 33.32 21.17 -26.38
CA GLU A 13 31.97 20.95 -26.84
C GLU A 13 31.10 20.86 -25.58
N PRO A 14 30.02 21.65 -25.46
CA PRO A 14 29.15 21.57 -24.31
C PRO A 14 28.69 20.11 -24.16
N VAL A 15 28.68 19.60 -22.93
CA VAL A 15 28.14 18.29 -22.52
C VAL A 15 26.61 18.27 -22.71
N THR A 16 26.10 18.81 -23.81
CA THR A 16 24.72 18.81 -24.24
C THR A 16 24.47 17.76 -25.33
N ARG A 17 25.52 17.10 -25.86
CA ARG A 17 25.41 15.92 -26.75
C ARG A 17 25.31 14.61 -25.95
N MET A 18 24.37 14.55 -25.03
CA MET A 18 23.79 13.32 -24.47
C MET A 18 22.28 13.39 -24.71
N GLU A 19 21.90 13.68 -25.96
CA GLU A 19 20.50 13.76 -26.36
C GLU A 19 19.98 12.34 -26.64
N HIS A 20 19.04 11.92 -25.80
CA HIS A 20 18.11 10.82 -26.00
C HIS A 20 18.66 9.38 -25.81
N VAL A 21 18.91 9.01 -24.56
CA VAL A 21 18.92 7.59 -24.16
C VAL A 21 17.45 7.10 -24.15
N PRO A 22 17.09 6.03 -24.88
CA PRO A 22 15.74 5.48 -24.88
C PRO A 22 15.46 4.81 -23.53
N LEU A 23 14.70 5.49 -22.67
CA LEU A 23 14.24 4.96 -21.38
C LEU A 23 12.87 4.27 -21.46
N ASP A 24 12.29 4.18 -22.66
CA ASP A 24 10.92 3.69 -22.88
C ASP A 24 10.73 2.21 -22.55
N GLY A 25 11.78 1.40 -22.69
CA GLY A 25 11.76 -0.02 -22.33
C GLY A 25 11.66 -0.26 -20.81
N TRP A 26 12.35 0.57 -20.01
CA TRP A 26 12.34 0.46 -18.55
C TRP A 26 11.02 0.89 -17.95
N GLU A 27 10.40 1.95 -18.51
CA GLU A 27 9.09 2.43 -18.08
C GLU A 27 7.99 1.42 -18.40
N LYS A 28 7.95 0.90 -19.63
CA LYS A 28 6.98 -0.14 -20.02
C LYS A 28 7.11 -1.39 -19.16
N LEU A 29 8.33 -1.84 -18.86
CA LEU A 29 8.54 -2.99 -17.98
C LEU A 29 7.98 -2.70 -16.58
N SER A 30 8.22 -1.50 -16.04
CA SER A 30 7.73 -1.11 -14.72
C SER A 30 6.19 -1.10 -14.65
N ASP A 31 5.51 -0.56 -15.66
CA ASP A 31 4.05 -0.51 -15.69
C ASP A 31 3.43 -1.92 -15.76
N ASN A 32 3.96 -2.81 -16.62
CA ASN A 32 3.48 -4.19 -16.72
C ASN A 32 3.65 -4.98 -15.41
N ILE A 33 4.78 -4.78 -14.71
CA ILE A 33 5.03 -5.43 -13.43
C ILE A 33 4.08 -4.88 -12.36
N LEU A 34 3.86 -3.56 -12.31
CA LEU A 34 2.96 -2.93 -11.36
C LEU A 34 1.53 -3.46 -11.52
N ASP A 35 1.01 -3.50 -12.74
CA ASP A 35 -0.34 -4.01 -13.01
C ASP A 35 -0.50 -5.47 -12.59
N PHE A 36 0.51 -6.30 -12.87
CA PHE A 36 0.52 -7.70 -12.45
C PHE A 36 0.48 -7.83 -10.93
N VAL A 37 1.34 -7.09 -10.21
CA VAL A 37 1.42 -7.12 -8.74
C VAL A 37 0.12 -6.62 -8.12
N VAL A 38 -0.47 -5.55 -8.65
CA VAL A 38 -1.76 -5.01 -8.16
C VAL A 38 -2.86 -6.05 -8.32
N TYR A 39 -2.99 -6.66 -9.50
CA TYR A 39 -4.03 -7.66 -9.75
C TYR A 39 -3.85 -8.91 -8.87
N ALA A 40 -2.63 -9.43 -8.77
CA ALA A 40 -2.30 -10.54 -7.89
C ALA A 40 -2.61 -10.23 -6.42
N SER A 41 -2.29 -9.01 -5.97
CA SER A 41 -2.56 -8.57 -4.59
C SER A 41 -4.05 -8.47 -4.30
N VAL A 42 -4.85 -7.93 -5.23
CA VAL A 42 -6.31 -7.84 -5.08
C VAL A 42 -6.92 -9.24 -4.97
N VAL A 43 -6.51 -10.18 -5.83
CA VAL A 43 -7.00 -11.58 -5.77
C VAL A 43 -6.61 -12.23 -4.43
N ALA A 44 -5.37 -12.04 -3.98
CA ALA A 44 -4.90 -12.55 -2.69
C ALA A 44 -5.70 -11.97 -1.52
N ILE A 45 -5.92 -10.66 -1.47
CA ILE A 45 -6.70 -9.98 -0.42
C ILE A 45 -8.14 -10.48 -0.40
N ILE A 46 -8.81 -10.58 -1.55
CA ILE A 46 -10.18 -11.08 -1.63
C ILE A 46 -10.24 -12.52 -1.12
N SER A 47 -9.31 -13.39 -1.54
CA SER A 47 -9.25 -14.78 -1.07
C SER A 47 -9.04 -14.88 0.44
N ALA A 48 -8.20 -14.01 1.00
CA ALA A 48 -7.96 -13.94 2.43
C ALA A 48 -9.19 -13.44 3.20
N ILE A 49 -9.89 -12.41 2.71
CA ILE A 49 -11.13 -11.92 3.30
C ILE A 49 -12.19 -13.03 3.33
N VAL A 50 -12.35 -13.77 2.23
CA VAL A 50 -13.29 -14.91 2.17
C VAL A 50 -12.93 -15.99 3.18
N CYS A 51 -11.64 -16.33 3.30
CA CYS A 51 -11.17 -17.30 4.29
C CYS A 51 -11.43 -16.82 5.74
N CYS A 52 -11.14 -15.56 6.04
CA CYS A 52 -11.39 -14.95 7.35
C CYS A 52 -12.89 -14.85 7.66
N LEU A 53 -13.74 -14.53 6.68
CA LEU A 53 -15.20 -14.52 6.84
C LEU A 53 -15.73 -15.92 7.17
N TRP A 54 -15.22 -16.95 6.49
CA TRP A 54 -15.58 -18.33 6.78
C TRP A 54 -15.19 -18.73 8.22
N ARG A 55 -13.99 -18.33 8.67
CA ARG A 55 -13.54 -18.52 10.05
C ARG A 55 -14.36 -17.72 11.05
N LEU A 56 -14.75 -16.49 10.72
CA LEU A 56 -15.57 -15.62 11.57
C LEU A 56 -16.94 -16.25 11.86
N VAL A 57 -17.56 -16.88 10.85
CA VAL A 57 -18.87 -17.53 10.98
C VAL A 57 -18.77 -18.87 11.73
N ARG A 58 -17.73 -19.68 11.46
CA ARG A 58 -17.56 -21.00 12.09
C ARG A 58 -16.78 -21.00 13.40
N GLY A 59 -16.17 -19.89 13.79
CA GLY A 59 -15.32 -19.78 14.98
C GLY A 59 -16.07 -20.21 16.24
N PRO A 60 -15.53 -21.19 17.01
CA PRO A 60 -16.20 -21.73 18.21
C PRO A 60 -16.05 -20.81 19.43
N THR A 61 -14.99 -20.02 19.52
CA THR A 61 -14.73 -19.12 20.64
C THR A 61 -14.93 -17.65 20.24
N LEU A 62 -15.39 -16.82 21.18
CA LEU A 62 -15.54 -15.37 20.95
C LEU A 62 -14.19 -14.71 20.61
N VAL A 63 -13.10 -15.17 21.21
CA VAL A 63 -11.74 -14.69 20.96
C VAL A 63 -11.31 -14.99 19.51
N ASP A 64 -11.56 -16.21 19.01
CA ASP A 64 -11.22 -16.59 17.62
C ASP A 64 -11.95 -15.72 16.59
N ARG A 65 -13.21 -15.37 16.87
CA ARG A 65 -13.99 -14.43 16.05
C ARG A 65 -13.41 -13.02 16.09
N GLY A 66 -12.95 -12.57 17.26
CA GLY A 66 -12.28 -11.28 17.41
C GLY A 66 -11.01 -11.17 16.56
N ILE A 67 -10.17 -12.20 16.60
CA ILE A 67 -8.92 -12.27 15.80
C ILE A 67 -9.24 -12.32 14.30
N ALA A 68 -10.27 -13.06 13.90
CA ALA A 68 -10.72 -13.07 12.51
C ALA A 68 -11.18 -11.67 12.04
N SER A 69 -11.89 -10.91 12.88
CA SER A 69 -12.32 -9.55 12.58
C SER A 69 -11.14 -8.57 12.45
N ASP A 70 -10.14 -8.67 13.31
CA ASP A 70 -8.90 -7.86 13.24
C ASP A 70 -8.16 -8.09 11.91
N THR A 71 -8.05 -9.37 11.51
CA THR A 71 -7.43 -9.74 10.23
C THR A 71 -8.20 -9.15 9.05
N ILE A 72 -9.53 -9.17 9.08
CA ILE A 72 -10.36 -8.56 8.03
C ILE A 72 -10.14 -7.05 7.98
N ALA A 73 -10.02 -6.36 9.11
CA ALA A 73 -9.79 -4.91 9.14
C ALA A 73 -8.49 -4.53 8.43
N ILE A 74 -7.39 -5.25 8.68
CA ILE A 74 -6.10 -5.03 7.99
C ILE A 74 -6.22 -5.30 6.48
N GLN A 75 -6.96 -6.34 6.07
CA GLN A 75 -7.16 -6.63 4.65
C GLN A 75 -8.00 -5.55 3.94
N VAL A 76 -8.95 -4.93 4.64
CA VAL A 76 -9.68 -3.77 4.12
C VAL A 76 -8.74 -2.57 3.96
N VAL A 77 -7.87 -2.30 4.95
CA VAL A 77 -6.86 -1.23 4.84
C VAL A 77 -5.94 -1.46 3.63
N ALA A 78 -5.46 -2.69 3.43
CA ALA A 78 -4.63 -3.05 2.28
C ALA A 78 -5.34 -2.80 0.95
N LEU A 79 -6.65 -3.08 0.85
CA LEU A 79 -7.46 -2.81 -0.34
C LEU A 79 -7.53 -1.31 -0.65
N VAL A 80 -7.74 -0.46 0.36
CA VAL A 80 -7.80 1.01 0.18
C VAL A 80 -6.44 1.57 -0.21
N ILE A 81 -5.34 1.02 0.32
CA ILE A 81 -3.98 1.40 -0.10
C ILE A 81 -3.74 1.03 -1.57
N LEU A 82 -4.12 -0.17 -1.99
CA LEU A 82 -4.05 -0.58 -3.41
C LEU A 82 -4.85 0.35 -4.32
N LEU A 83 -6.06 0.74 -3.91
CA LEU A 83 -6.88 1.69 -4.67
C LEU A 83 -6.19 3.07 -4.79
N THR A 84 -5.48 3.49 -3.74
CA THR A 84 -4.69 4.73 -3.74
C THR A 84 -3.56 4.67 -4.77
N ILE A 85 -2.86 3.53 -4.85
CA ILE A 85 -1.79 3.30 -5.84
C ILE A 85 -2.35 3.35 -7.27
N VAL A 86 -3.47 2.65 -7.53
CA VAL A 86 -4.11 2.62 -8.86
C VAL A 86 -4.61 4.00 -9.27
N SER A 87 -5.12 4.79 -8.32
CA SER A 87 -5.63 6.14 -8.59
C SER A 87 -4.53 7.15 -8.92
N ARG A 88 -3.23 6.77 -8.79
CA ARG A 88 -2.06 7.65 -8.97
C ARG A 88 -2.21 9.00 -8.26
N SER A 89 -2.93 9.03 -7.14
CA SER A 89 -3.30 10.25 -6.42
C SER A 89 -3.39 9.99 -4.92
N LEU A 90 -2.83 10.91 -4.13
CA LEU A 90 -2.88 10.88 -2.67
C LEU A 90 -4.25 11.28 -2.10
N ALA A 91 -5.24 11.61 -2.94
CA ALA A 91 -6.58 11.99 -2.50
C ALA A 91 -7.28 10.92 -1.65
N LEU A 92 -6.90 9.64 -1.80
CA LEU A 92 -7.45 8.54 -1.02
C LEU A 92 -6.65 8.25 0.27
N PHE A 93 -5.54 8.93 0.50
CA PHE A 93 -4.68 8.69 1.66
C PHE A 93 -5.38 9.05 2.98
N ASP A 94 -6.21 10.10 2.98
CA ASP A 94 -7.04 10.45 4.14
C ASP A 94 -8.01 9.32 4.49
N ALA A 95 -8.59 8.65 3.48
CA ALA A 95 -9.45 7.50 3.70
C ALA A 95 -8.66 6.30 4.28
N VAL A 96 -7.43 6.05 3.81
CA VAL A 96 -6.54 5.03 4.39
C VAL A 96 -6.32 5.29 5.88
N LEU A 97 -6.01 6.54 6.25
CA LEU A 97 -5.77 6.91 7.65
C LEU A 97 -7.02 6.70 8.51
N ILE A 98 -8.18 7.16 8.05
CA ILE A 98 -9.45 7.02 8.77
C ILE A 98 -9.80 5.53 8.96
N VAL A 99 -9.72 4.73 7.90
CA VAL A 99 -10.04 3.29 7.96
C VAL A 99 -9.05 2.54 8.86
N SER A 100 -7.76 2.91 8.81
CA SER A 100 -6.74 2.32 9.69
C SER A 100 -6.99 2.62 11.16
N ILE A 101 -7.33 3.87 11.50
CA ILE A 101 -7.65 4.26 12.89
C ILE A 101 -8.94 3.56 13.33
N LEU A 102 -9.95 3.49 12.47
CA LEU A 102 -11.23 2.84 12.78
C LEU A 102 -11.06 1.34 13.02
N GLY A 103 -10.26 0.66 12.18
CA GLY A 103 -9.95 -0.77 12.34
C GLY A 103 -9.25 -1.05 13.68
N PHE A 104 -8.23 -0.26 14.01
CA PHE A 104 -7.52 -0.37 15.29
C PHE A 104 -8.42 -0.03 16.50
N ALA A 105 -9.22 1.03 16.41
CA ALA A 105 -10.15 1.38 17.48
C ALA A 105 -11.19 0.28 17.71
N GLY A 106 -11.67 -0.38 16.65
CA GLY A 106 -12.58 -1.52 16.74
C GLY A 106 -12.00 -2.69 17.52
N THR A 107 -10.71 -2.97 17.37
CA THR A 107 -10.05 -4.12 18.04
C THR A 107 -9.76 -3.81 19.50
N VAL A 108 -9.38 -2.57 19.82
CA VAL A 108 -9.27 -2.07 21.21
C VAL A 108 -10.63 -2.11 21.91
N ALA A 109 -11.71 -1.67 21.26
CA ALA A 109 -13.06 -1.73 21.80
C ALA A 109 -13.50 -3.17 22.08
N PHE A 110 -13.20 -4.09 21.15
CA PHE A 110 -13.47 -5.52 21.33
C PHE A 110 -12.70 -6.13 22.50
N ALA A 111 -11.41 -5.81 22.64
CA ALA A 111 -10.58 -6.28 23.75
C ALA A 111 -11.11 -5.77 25.11
N GLN A 112 -11.49 -4.50 25.17
CA GLN A 112 -12.10 -3.90 26.37
C GLN A 112 -13.45 -4.53 26.72
N PHE A 113 -14.26 -4.87 25.72
CA PHE A 113 -15.52 -5.57 25.92
C PHE A 113 -15.33 -6.98 26.50
N LEU A 114 -14.33 -7.73 26.01
CA LEU A 114 -13.97 -9.03 26.57
C LEU A 114 -13.47 -8.92 28.01
N GLY A 115 -12.57 -7.95 28.28
CA GLY A 115 -12.03 -7.71 29.62
C GLY A 115 -13.12 -7.42 30.65
N ARG A 116 -14.08 -6.55 30.31
CA ARG A 116 -15.22 -6.22 31.19
C ARG A 116 -16.15 -7.40 31.47
N ARG A 117 -16.27 -8.37 30.56
CA ARG A 117 -17.07 -9.58 30.80
C ARG A 117 -16.34 -10.63 31.64
N GLY A 118 -15.02 -10.69 31.55
CA GLY A 118 -14.19 -11.59 32.36
C GLY A 118 -14.04 -11.16 33.82
N SER A 119 -14.22 -9.87 34.14
CA SER A 119 -14.09 -9.34 35.51
C SER A 119 -15.40 -9.28 36.31
N VAL A 120 -16.51 -9.79 35.76
CA VAL A 120 -17.85 -9.81 36.40
C VAL A 120 -18.21 -11.25 36.87
N GLN A 121 -17.22 -12.12 37.04
CA GLN A 121 -17.33 -13.40 37.72
C GLN A 121 -16.48 -13.42 38.98
#